data_AF-A0A828PRG2-F1
#
_entry.id   AF-A0A828PRG2-F1
#
_cell.length_a   1.000
_cell.length_b   1.000
_cell.length_c   1.000
_cell.angle_alpha   90.00
_cell.angle_beta   90.00
_cell.angle_gamma   90.00
#
_symmetry.space_group_name_H-M   'P 1'
#
loop_
_entity.id
_entity.type
_entity.pdbx_description
1 polymer ?
#
loop_
_entity_poly.entity_id
_entity_poly.type
_entity_poly.pdbx_seq_one_letter_code
_entity_poly.pdbx_strand_id
1 'polypeptide(L)'
;MIKTAGGALVPLDDEQAEALKKFRNGEQYEIEIKLSRNPQFHRKVFAFFKFCFDHWAADKTDWRYFDERTQFDVFRKNLTVLAGFKDVSYTIDGRMRVEAKSLAYGNMEQDEFERCYNSLINAAMRTNLSVAITR
;
A
#
# COMPACT_ATOMS: atom_id res chain seq x y z
N MET A 1 5.64 -15.82 -0.09
CA MET A 1 6.23 -17.16 0.14
C MET A 1 7.27 -17.06 1.25
N ILE A 2 7.42 -18.10 2.06
CA ILE A 2 8.45 -18.24 3.09
C ILE A 2 9.42 -19.35 2.70
N LYS A 3 10.73 -19.12 2.91
CA LYS A 3 11.76 -20.14 2.70
C LYS A 3 11.82 -21.03 3.94
N THR A 4 11.59 -22.33 3.78
CA THR A 4 11.74 -23.31 4.87
C THR A 4 13.15 -23.87 4.92
N ALA A 5 13.48 -24.60 5.99
CA ALA A 5 14.82 -25.13 6.25
C ALA A 5 15.36 -26.11 5.17
N GLY A 6 14.54 -26.54 4.21
CA GLY A 6 14.94 -27.35 3.05
C GLY A 6 15.22 -26.55 1.77
N GLY A 7 15.20 -25.21 1.81
CA GLY A 7 15.34 -24.37 0.61
C GLY A 7 14.08 -24.29 -0.26
N ALA A 8 13.00 -24.96 0.14
CA ALA A 8 11.70 -24.88 -0.52
C ALA A 8 10.97 -23.56 -0.19
N LEU A 9 10.32 -22.97 -1.20
CA LEU A 9 9.43 -21.83 -1.03
C LEU A 9 8.00 -22.35 -0.78
N VAL A 10 7.40 -21.93 0.34
CA VAL A 10 6.05 -22.31 0.75
C VAL A 10 5.19 -21.05 0.76
N PRO A 11 3.89 -21.10 0.38
CA PRO A 11 3.02 -19.93 0.46
C PRO A 11 2.91 -19.42 1.92
N LEU A 12 2.76 -18.10 2.07
CA LEU A 12 2.64 -17.47 3.40
C LEU A 12 1.19 -17.45 3.90
N ASP A 13 0.22 -17.35 2.97
CA ASP A 13 -1.23 -17.27 3.21
C ASP A 13 -1.99 -18.08 2.14
N ASP A 14 -3.30 -18.26 2.37
CA ASP A 14 -4.17 -19.07 1.49
C ASP A 14 -4.30 -18.49 0.08
N GLU A 15 -4.21 -17.16 -0.05
CA GLU A 15 -4.26 -16.47 -1.35
C GLU A 15 -3.01 -16.77 -2.18
N GLN A 16 -1.83 -16.78 -1.57
CA GLN A 16 -0.59 -17.21 -2.23
C GLN A 16 -0.60 -18.71 -2.54
N ALA A 17 -1.29 -19.54 -1.75
CA ALA A 17 -1.43 -20.97 -2.03
C ALA A 17 -2.28 -21.22 -3.29
N GLU A 18 -3.38 -20.49 -3.47
CA GLU A 18 -4.20 -20.52 -4.69
C GLU A 18 -3.42 -20.03 -5.91
N ALA A 19 -2.61 -18.98 -5.76
CA ALA A 19 -1.71 -18.53 -6.83
C ALA A 19 -0.66 -19.59 -7.19
N LEU A 20 -0.10 -20.30 -6.20
CA LEU A 20 0.90 -21.34 -6.41
C LEU A 20 0.35 -22.54 -7.18
N LYS A 21 -0.93 -22.90 -6.97
CA LYS A 21 -1.62 -23.97 -7.72
C LYS A 21 -1.74 -23.71 -9.22
N LYS A 22 -1.61 -22.44 -9.66
CA LYS A 22 -1.67 -22.08 -11.09
C LYS A 22 -0.38 -22.42 -11.84
N PHE A 23 0.75 -22.55 -11.12
CA PHE A 23 2.03 -22.93 -11.71
C PHE A 23 2.09 -24.45 -11.90
N ARG A 24 2.60 -24.90 -13.06
CA ARG A 24 2.72 -26.33 -13.35
C ARG A 24 3.97 -26.89 -12.69
N ASN A 25 3.83 -28.08 -12.11
CA ASN A 25 4.98 -28.80 -11.56
C ASN A 25 5.92 -29.21 -12.71
N GLY A 26 7.21 -28.92 -12.57
CA GLY A 26 8.26 -29.34 -13.50
C GLY A 26 8.65 -28.32 -14.58
N GLU A 27 8.06 -27.13 -14.59
CA GLU A 27 8.48 -26.04 -15.49
C GLU A 27 9.51 -25.12 -14.82
N GLN A 28 10.38 -24.50 -15.63
CA GLN A 28 11.30 -23.47 -15.16
C GLN A 28 10.60 -22.11 -15.18
N TYR A 29 10.62 -21.43 -14.03
CA TYR A 29 10.09 -20.08 -13.89
C TYR A 29 11.21 -19.12 -13.52
N GLU A 30 11.23 -17.96 -14.17
CA GLU A 30 12.06 -16.84 -13.72
C GLU A 30 11.38 -16.20 -12.51
N ILE A 31 12.09 -16.17 -11.37
CA ILE A 31 11.55 -15.66 -10.10
C ILE A 31 12.41 -14.48 -9.65
N GLU A 32 11.80 -13.30 -9.55
CA GLU A 32 12.43 -12.14 -8.93
C GLU A 32 12.15 -12.14 -7.42
N ILE A 33 13.13 -12.51 -6.61
CA ILE A 33 12.99 -12.59 -5.15
C ILE A 33 13.36 -11.24 -4.53
N LYS A 34 12.36 -10.46 -4.12
CA LYS A 34 12.55 -9.23 -3.35
C LYS A 34 12.42 -9.52 -1.85
N LEU A 35 13.55 -9.49 -1.14
CA LEU A 35 13.61 -9.61 0.31
C LEU A 35 13.11 -8.31 0.96
N SER A 36 11.85 -8.27 1.37
CA SER A 36 11.35 -7.21 2.23
C SER A 36 11.94 -7.40 3.62
N ARG A 37 12.84 -6.50 4.03
CA ARG A 37 13.53 -6.58 5.34
C ARG A 37 12.56 -6.49 6.52
N ASN A 38 11.40 -5.87 6.31
CA ASN A 38 10.37 -5.75 7.35
C ASN A 38 8.94 -5.97 6.83
N PRO A 39 8.48 -7.24 6.74
CA PRO A 39 7.13 -7.57 6.29
C PRO A 39 6.04 -7.20 7.31
N GLN A 40 6.40 -6.92 8.57
CA GLN A 40 5.45 -6.49 9.59
C GLN A 40 5.00 -5.04 9.35
N PHE A 41 5.93 -4.18 8.95
CA PHE A 41 5.65 -2.79 8.60
C PHE A 41 4.69 -2.66 7.42
N HIS A 42 4.91 -3.41 6.34
CA HIS A 42 4.00 -3.40 5.19
C HIS A 42 2.57 -3.80 5.60
N ARG A 43 2.43 -4.86 6.41
CA ARG A 43 1.11 -5.28 6.94
C ARG A 43 0.44 -4.18 7.77
N LYS A 44 1.21 -3.50 8.64
CA LYS A 44 0.70 -2.45 9.53
C LYS A 44 0.20 -1.22 8.74
N VAL A 45 0.98 -0.77 7.75
CA VAL A 45 0.61 0.34 6.87
C VAL A 45 -0.58 -0.01 6.00
N PHE A 46 -0.60 -1.22 5.43
CA PHE A 46 -1.71 -1.65 4.58
C PHE A 46 -3.02 -1.73 5.35
N ALA A 47 -3.00 -2.28 6.58
CA ALA A 47 -4.16 -2.29 7.46
C ALA A 47 -4.64 -0.88 7.80
N PHE A 48 -3.72 0.06 8.04
CA PHE A 48 -4.05 1.47 8.26
C PHE A 48 -4.72 2.12 7.04
N PHE A 49 -4.16 1.93 5.83
CA PHE A 49 -4.79 2.45 4.61
C PHE A 49 -6.19 1.88 4.41
N LYS A 50 -6.38 0.57 4.64
CA LYS A 50 -7.70 -0.06 4.56
C LYS A 50 -8.68 0.55 5.55
N PHE A 51 -8.29 0.71 6.81
CA PHE A 51 -9.13 1.36 7.82
C PHE A 51 -9.54 2.79 7.42
N CYS A 52 -8.59 3.60 6.97
CA CYS A 52 -8.90 4.97 6.50
C CYS A 52 -9.79 4.97 5.25
N PHE A 53 -9.58 4.02 4.35
CA PHE A 53 -10.40 3.86 3.16
C PHE A 53 -11.83 3.48 3.53
N ASP A 54 -12.03 2.46 4.36
CA ASP A 54 -13.36 2.00 4.81
C ASP A 54 -14.15 3.14 5.48
N HIS A 55 -13.46 4.00 6.24
CA HIS A 55 -14.07 5.15 6.88
C HIS A 55 -14.42 6.28 5.89
N TRP A 56 -13.53 6.59 4.95
CA TRP A 56 -13.77 7.60 3.91
C TRP A 56 -14.86 7.15 2.93
N ALA A 57 -14.84 5.87 2.59
CA ALA A 57 -15.77 5.14 1.74
C ALA A 57 -17.22 5.26 2.23
N ALA A 58 -17.43 4.99 3.51
CA ALA A 58 -18.75 5.01 4.13
C ALA A 58 -19.43 6.38 4.05
N ASP A 59 -18.66 7.47 3.94
CA ASP A 59 -19.16 8.84 4.09
C ASP A 59 -19.29 9.61 2.75
N LYS A 60 -18.66 9.13 1.66
CA LYS A 60 -18.41 9.97 0.46
C LYS A 60 -18.78 9.38 -0.90
N THR A 61 -19.13 8.10 -1.02
CA THR A 61 -19.31 7.48 -2.35
C THR A 61 -20.59 6.66 -2.45
N ASP A 62 -21.35 6.84 -3.55
CA ASP A 62 -22.37 5.89 -3.98
C ASP A 62 -21.65 4.67 -4.59
N TRP A 63 -21.51 3.61 -3.79
CA TRP A 63 -20.71 2.39 -4.04
C TRP A 63 -21.15 1.52 -5.22
N ARG A 64 -22.20 1.92 -5.95
CA ARG A 64 -22.97 0.98 -6.76
C ARG A 64 -22.33 0.62 -8.11
N TYR A 65 -21.33 1.37 -8.56
CA TYR A 65 -20.78 1.23 -9.92
C TYR A 65 -19.24 1.33 -10.03
N PHE A 66 -18.51 1.31 -8.92
CA PHE A 66 -17.05 1.52 -8.93
C PHE A 66 -16.28 0.28 -8.50
N ASP A 67 -15.11 0.08 -9.13
CA ASP A 67 -14.13 -0.93 -8.73
C ASP A 67 -13.40 -0.49 -7.46
N GLU A 68 -13.61 -1.23 -6.36
CA GLU A 68 -13.04 -0.98 -5.05
C GLU A 68 -11.51 -0.92 -5.10
N ARG A 69 -10.89 -1.80 -5.89
CA ARG A 69 -9.43 -1.89 -6.00
C ARG A 69 -8.84 -0.62 -6.60
N THR A 70 -9.41 -0.14 -7.70
CA THR A 70 -8.96 1.11 -8.35
C THR A 70 -9.17 2.31 -7.42
N GLN A 71 -10.28 2.36 -6.69
CA GLN A 71 -10.54 3.43 -5.72
C GLN A 71 -9.56 3.40 -4.54
N PHE A 72 -9.28 2.22 -4.01
CA PHE A 72 -8.29 2.05 -2.94
C PHE A 72 -6.90 2.51 -3.39
N ASP A 73 -6.49 2.17 -4.62
CA ASP A 73 -5.20 2.60 -5.17
C ASP A 73 -5.13 4.12 -5.34
N VAL A 74 -6.21 4.77 -5.79
CA VAL A 74 -6.29 6.23 -5.89
C VAL A 74 -6.29 6.87 -4.50
N PHE A 75 -7.06 6.35 -3.55
CA PHE A 75 -7.11 6.83 -2.17
C PHE A 75 -5.73 6.78 -1.51
N ARG A 76 -5.04 5.65 -1.64
CA ARG A 76 -3.67 5.46 -1.13
C ARG A 76 -2.71 6.50 -1.71
N LYS A 77 -2.77 6.75 -3.03
CA LYS A 77 -1.95 7.78 -3.69
C LYS A 77 -2.26 9.17 -3.14
N ASN A 78 -3.53 9.53 -3.01
CA ASN A 78 -3.95 10.83 -2.49
C ASN A 78 -3.46 11.04 -1.05
N LEU A 79 -3.61 10.04 -0.17
CA LEU A 79 -3.15 10.12 1.21
C LEU A 79 -1.62 10.25 1.29
N THR A 80 -0.89 9.59 0.40
CA THR A 80 0.57 9.70 0.28
C THR A 80 1.01 11.11 -0.13
N VAL A 81 0.30 11.73 -1.09
CA VAL A 81 0.54 13.13 -1.49
C VAL A 81 0.25 14.09 -0.35
N LEU A 82 -0.82 13.86 0.41
CA LEU A 82 -1.21 14.67 1.57
C LEU A 82 -0.20 14.57 2.72
N ALA A 83 0.44 13.41 2.87
CA ALA A 83 1.54 13.20 3.81
C ALA A 83 2.86 13.89 3.38
N GLY A 84 2.87 14.57 2.24
CA GLY A 84 4.03 15.32 1.73
C GLY A 84 4.98 14.48 0.88
N PHE A 85 4.70 13.19 0.69
CA PHE A 85 5.48 12.32 -0.19
C PHE A 85 4.98 12.44 -1.62
N LYS A 86 5.27 13.58 -2.25
CA LYS A 86 4.88 13.89 -3.63
C LYS A 86 6.07 14.32 -4.46
N ASP A 87 6.09 13.88 -5.70
CA ASP A 87 7.01 14.38 -6.71
C ASP A 87 6.24 15.37 -7.58
N VAL A 88 6.79 16.58 -7.73
CA VAL A 88 6.21 17.63 -8.55
C VAL A 88 7.02 17.73 -9.82
N SER A 89 6.41 17.41 -10.95
CA SER A 89 7.02 17.51 -12.27
C SER A 89 6.25 18.53 -13.12
N TYR A 90 6.94 19.10 -14.10
CA TYR A 90 6.31 19.93 -15.12
C TYR A 90 6.21 19.11 -16.40
N THR A 91 5.02 19.11 -17.00
CA THR A 91 4.83 18.57 -18.34
C THR A 91 5.53 19.50 -19.33
N ILE A 92 5.92 18.99 -20.51
CA ILE A 92 6.47 19.79 -21.61
C ILE A 92 5.59 21.01 -21.97
N ASP A 93 4.28 20.91 -21.73
CA ASP A 93 3.29 21.97 -21.93
C ASP A 93 3.20 22.98 -20.76
N GLY A 94 4.12 22.92 -19.79
CA GLY A 94 4.17 23.81 -18.62
C GLY A 94 3.17 23.50 -17.50
N ARG A 95 2.33 22.48 -17.64
CA ARG A 95 1.37 22.07 -16.60
C ARG A 95 2.07 21.34 -15.45
N MET A 96 1.75 21.73 -14.21
CA MET A 96 2.23 21.06 -13.00
C MET A 96 1.50 19.72 -12.81
N ARG A 97 2.26 18.65 -12.67
CA ARG A 97 1.79 17.33 -12.25
C ARG A 97 2.29 17.03 -10.85
N VAL A 98 1.39 16.56 -10.00
CA VAL A 98 1.71 16.09 -8.65
C VAL A 98 1.44 14.61 -8.62
N GLU A 99 2.49 13.82 -8.42
CA GLU A 99 2.38 12.37 -8.34
C GLU A 99 2.81 11.89 -6.95
N ALA A 100 2.12 10.85 -6.44
CA ALA A 100 2.48 10.23 -5.18
C ALA A 100 3.84 9.54 -5.34
N LYS A 101 4.78 9.86 -4.45
CA LYS A 101 6.07 9.16 -4.44
C LYS A 101 5.84 7.71 -4.04
N SER A 102 6.41 6.77 -4.80
CA SER A 102 6.33 5.35 -4.46
C SER A 102 7.16 5.09 -3.20
N LEU A 103 6.48 4.85 -2.09
CA LEU A 103 7.13 4.55 -0.81
C LEU A 103 7.60 3.09 -0.82
N ALA A 104 8.91 2.90 -0.98
CA ALA A 104 9.56 1.60 -0.93
C ALA A 104 9.72 1.12 0.53
N TYR A 105 8.59 0.89 1.21
CA TYR A 105 8.55 0.54 2.64
C TYR A 105 9.43 -0.66 3.02
N GLY A 106 9.68 -1.59 2.07
CA GLY A 106 10.54 -2.76 2.30
C GLY A 106 12.05 -2.45 2.35
N ASN A 107 12.47 -1.27 1.90
CA ASN A 107 13.87 -0.82 1.86
C ASN A 107 14.20 0.25 2.90
N MET A 108 13.22 0.76 3.64
CA MET A 108 13.43 1.82 4.66
C MET A 108 13.93 1.22 5.97
N GLU A 109 14.75 1.98 6.70
CA GLU A 109 15.09 1.65 8.09
C GLU A 109 13.90 1.93 9.03
N GLN A 110 13.94 1.37 10.24
CA GLN A 110 12.84 1.50 11.20
C GLN A 110 12.48 2.95 11.52
N ASP A 111 13.48 3.78 11.80
CA ASP A 111 13.25 5.20 12.14
C ASP A 111 12.65 5.98 10.97
N GLU A 112 13.09 5.70 9.74
CA GLU A 112 12.55 6.31 8.52
C GLU A 112 11.10 5.88 8.29
N PHE A 113 10.81 4.59 8.50
CA PHE A 113 9.46 4.05 8.43
C PHE A 113 8.54 4.69 9.46
N GLU A 114 8.96 4.80 10.73
CA GLU A 114 8.16 5.40 11.80
C GLU A 114 7.84 6.86 11.50
N ARG A 115 8.81 7.63 10.99
CA ARG A 115 8.57 9.00 10.53
C ARG A 115 7.57 9.06 9.38
N CYS A 116 7.72 8.21 8.37
CA CYS A 116 6.79 8.13 7.24
C CYS A 116 5.38 7.78 7.71
N TYR A 117 5.26 6.78 8.58
CA TYR A 117 4.00 6.33 9.15
C TYR A 117 3.31 7.42 9.98
N ASN A 118 4.06 8.13 10.83
CA ASN A 118 3.54 9.26 11.60
C ASN A 118 3.06 10.40 10.68
N SER A 119 3.76 10.68 9.58
CA SER A 119 3.30 11.65 8.57
C SER A 119 2.00 11.22 7.89
N LEU A 120 1.83 9.94 7.59
CA LEU A 120 0.58 9.39 7.04
C LEU A 120 -0.59 9.52 8.04
N ILE A 121 -0.36 9.23 9.32
CA ILE A 121 -1.37 9.40 10.38
C ILE A 121 -1.78 10.87 10.48
N ASN A 122 -0.81 11.78 10.54
CA ASN A 122 -1.08 13.21 10.62
C ASN A 122 -1.83 13.72 9.39
N ALA A 123 -1.51 13.22 8.20
CA ALA A 123 -2.23 13.55 6.98
C ALA A 123 -3.68 13.06 7.04
N ALA A 124 -3.91 11.80 7.43
CA ALA A 124 -5.25 11.24 7.58
C ALA A 124 -6.11 12.03 8.57
N MET A 125 -5.52 12.45 9.70
CA MET A 125 -6.21 13.29 10.69
C MET A 125 -6.59 14.67 10.11
N ARG A 126 -5.70 15.29 9.32
CA ARG A 126 -5.94 16.62 8.71
C ARG A 126 -6.99 16.62 7.61
N THR A 127 -7.18 15.52 6.88
CA THR A 127 -8.04 15.46 5.67
C THR A 127 -9.52 15.22 5.96
N ASN A 128 -9.98 15.34 7.22
CA ASN A 128 -11.34 15.03 7.71
C ASN A 128 -11.57 13.56 8.10
N LEU A 129 -10.88 13.10 9.16
CA LEU A 129 -11.41 12.06 10.07
C LEU A 129 -11.81 12.64 11.43
N SER A 130 -11.69 13.96 11.65
CA SER A 130 -11.96 14.57 12.96
C SER A 130 -13.42 14.45 13.43
N VAL A 131 -14.35 14.21 12.50
CA VAL A 131 -15.78 14.02 12.81
C VAL A 131 -16.07 12.62 13.37
N ALA A 132 -15.21 11.64 13.10
CA ALA A 132 -15.48 10.24 13.43
C ALA A 132 -14.80 9.71 14.69
N ILE A 133 -13.70 10.34 15.11
CA ILE A 133 -12.98 9.95 16.34
C ILE A 133 -13.60 10.63 17.58
N THR A 134 -14.49 11.62 17.39
CA THR A 134 -15.15 12.38 18.47
C THR A 134 -16.64 12.05 18.61
N ARG A 135 -17.13 10.97 18.00
CA ARG A 135 -18.51 10.50 18.17
C ARG A 135 -18.57 9.04 18.60
#